data_AF-A0A1B6GJ46-F1
#
_entry.id   AF-A0A1B6GJ46-F1
#
_cell.length_a   1.000
_cell.length_b   1.000
_cell.length_c   1.000
_cell.angle_alpha   90.00
_cell.angle_beta   90.00
_cell.angle_gamma   90.00
#
_symmetry.space_group_name_H-M   'P 1'
#
loop_
_entity.id
_entity.type
_entity.pdbx_description
1 polymer ?
#
loop_
_entity_poly.entity_id
_entity_poly.type
_entity_poly.pdbx_seq_one_letter_code
_entity_poly.pdbx_strand_id
1 'polypeptide(L)'
;TNENRAEYVALYLDWVLNTAIYDQFRAFYLGFHSVCASNALIMLRPEEVEMLVCGSPALDLNELRKVTEYDGYKADEPIIMDFWEILEALTPELKKKFLLFTTGSDRVPVGGMGEMTFKITRITNKPDNLPEAHTCFNQLVLPQYECAEILQEKLIIAISNAEGFGLE
;
A
#
# COMPACT_ATOMS: atom_id res chain seq x y z
N THR A 1 -31.47 30.76 5.88
CA THR A 1 -32.42 30.98 4.77
C THR A 1 -31.78 30.52 3.47
N ASN A 2 -32.49 30.53 2.34
CA ASN A 2 -31.85 30.23 1.06
C ASN A 2 -30.79 31.28 0.68
N GLU A 3 -30.94 32.51 1.17
CA GLU A 3 -30.06 33.65 0.89
C GLU A 3 -28.68 33.52 1.55
N ASN A 4 -28.60 32.98 2.77
CA ASN A 4 -27.33 32.85 3.51
C ASN A 4 -26.74 31.42 3.48
N ARG A 5 -27.29 30.52 2.66
CA ARG A 5 -26.88 29.12 2.61
C ARG A 5 -25.39 28.95 2.27
N ALA A 6 -24.88 29.72 1.31
CA ALA A 6 -23.48 29.63 0.88
C ALA A 6 -22.52 30.09 1.99
N GLU A 7 -22.85 31.18 2.66
CA GLU A 7 -22.11 31.70 3.81
C GLU A 7 -22.11 30.69 4.97
N TYR A 8 -23.27 30.12 5.30
CA TYR A 8 -23.37 29.07 6.30
C TYR A 8 -22.44 27.89 5.98
N VAL A 9 -22.45 27.39 4.74
CA VAL A 9 -21.58 26.29 4.31
C VAL A 9 -20.11 26.68 4.43
N ALA A 10 -19.71 27.88 4.00
CA ALA A 10 -18.34 28.33 4.09
C ALA A 10 -17.84 28.45 5.54
N LEU A 11 -18.64 29.06 6.43
CA LEU A 11 -18.31 29.18 7.85
C LEU A 11 -18.27 27.82 8.55
N TYR A 12 -19.17 26.92 8.19
CA TYR A 12 -19.16 25.57 8.73
C TYR A 12 -17.92 24.79 8.31
N LEU A 13 -17.54 24.87 7.02
CA LEU A 13 -16.32 24.23 6.52
C LEU A 13 -15.06 24.81 7.18
N ASP A 14 -14.97 26.13 7.33
CA ASP A 14 -13.84 26.76 8.04
C ASP A 14 -13.79 26.34 9.52
N TRP A 15 -14.95 26.24 10.17
CA TRP A 15 -14.99 25.76 11.54
C TRP A 15 -14.50 24.31 11.65
N VAL A 16 -15.00 23.41 10.79
CA VAL A 16 -14.63 21.98 10.82
C VAL A 16 -13.16 21.77 10.46
N LEU A 17 -12.65 22.44 9.42
CA LEU A 17 -11.33 22.18 8.86
C LEU A 17 -10.21 22.98 9.51
N ASN A 18 -10.50 24.17 10.05
CA ASN A 18 -9.50 25.06 10.62
C ASN A 18 -9.74 25.33 12.11
N THR A 19 -10.89 25.93 12.44
CA THR A 19 -11.10 26.49 13.79
C THR A 19 -11.16 25.41 14.88
N ALA A 20 -11.89 24.32 14.65
CA ALA A 20 -12.11 23.25 15.63
C ALA A 20 -10.84 22.47 15.98
N ILE A 21 -9.83 22.48 15.10
CA ILE A 21 -8.57 21.75 15.26
C ILE A 21 -7.35 22.68 15.36
N TYR A 22 -7.57 23.99 15.52
CA TYR A 22 -6.53 25.02 15.37
C TYR A 22 -5.32 24.76 16.27
N ASP A 23 -5.54 24.47 17.56
CA ASP A 23 -4.45 24.30 18.52
C ASP A 23 -3.61 23.05 18.20
N GLN A 24 -4.26 21.94 17.82
CA GLN A 24 -3.62 20.68 17.43
C GLN A 24 -2.83 20.86 16.12
N PHE A 25 -3.46 21.48 15.12
CA PHE A 25 -2.83 21.74 13.84
C PHE A 25 -1.66 22.70 13.98
N ARG A 26 -1.79 23.75 14.81
CA ARG A 26 -0.69 24.68 15.10
C ARG A 26 0.51 23.97 15.73
N ALA A 27 0.27 23.09 16.71
CA ALA A 27 1.34 22.30 17.32
C ALA A 27 2.04 21.39 16.29
N PHE A 28 1.25 20.68 15.46
CA PHE A 28 1.77 19.87 14.36
C PHE A 28 2.58 20.72 13.36
N TYR A 29 2.02 21.84 12.91
CA TYR A 29 2.62 22.76 11.95
C TYR A 29 3.99 23.26 12.44
N LEU A 30 4.06 23.73 13.68
CA LEU A 30 5.32 24.21 14.26
C LEU A 30 6.35 23.07 14.39
N GLY A 31 5.94 21.88 14.82
CA GLY A 31 6.81 20.71 14.91
C GLY A 31 7.33 20.27 13.53
N PHE A 32 6.43 20.12 12.56
CA PHE A 32 6.75 19.75 11.19
C PHE A 32 7.73 20.75 10.55
N HIS A 33 7.45 22.06 10.67
CA HIS A 33 8.34 23.09 10.14
C HIS A 33 9.65 23.26 10.91
N SER A 34 9.77 22.77 12.15
CA SER A 34 11.05 22.79 12.87
C SER A 34 12.10 21.82 12.29
N VAL A 35 11.64 20.72 11.68
CA VAL A 35 12.50 19.70 11.06
C VAL A 35 12.58 19.90 9.56
N CYS A 36 11.43 20.14 8.92
CA CYS A 36 11.28 20.25 7.48
C CYS A 36 11.41 21.70 6.98
N ALA A 37 12.17 22.56 7.67
CA ALA A 37 12.25 24.02 7.56
C ALA A 37 12.79 24.55 6.20
N SER A 38 12.30 24.04 5.08
CA SER A 38 12.61 24.51 3.76
C SER A 38 11.40 25.25 3.19
N ASN A 39 11.63 26.48 2.71
CA ASN A 39 10.65 27.21 1.89
C ASN A 39 10.24 26.42 0.63
N ALA A 40 10.95 25.34 0.29
CA ALA A 40 10.57 24.43 -0.79
C ALA A 40 9.19 23.80 -0.57
N LEU A 41 8.79 23.46 0.66
CA LEU A 41 7.47 22.86 0.91
C LEU A 41 6.31 23.81 0.61
N ILE A 42 6.52 25.12 0.73
CA ILE A 42 5.52 26.14 0.39
C ILE A 42 5.32 26.26 -1.13
N MET A 43 6.31 25.85 -1.93
CA MET A 43 6.23 25.86 -3.38
C MET A 43 5.53 24.61 -3.95
N LEU A 44 5.25 23.61 -3.11
CA LEU A 44 4.58 22.37 -3.51
C LEU A 44 3.06 22.49 -3.41
N ARG A 45 2.38 21.82 -4.32
CA ARG A 45 0.93 21.60 -4.25
C ARG A 45 0.60 20.55 -3.18
N PRO A 46 -0.62 20.54 -2.62
CA PRO A 46 -1.02 19.56 -1.61
C PRO A 46 -0.77 18.11 -2.04
N GLU A 47 -0.99 17.77 -3.31
CA GLU A 47 -0.79 16.43 -3.86
C GLU A 47 0.70 16.04 -3.94
N GLU A 48 1.59 17.03 -4.12
CA GLU A 48 3.03 16.81 -4.14
C GLU A 48 3.57 16.59 -2.71
N VAL A 49 3.00 17.30 -1.73
CA VAL A 49 3.29 17.05 -0.31
C VAL A 49 2.77 15.68 0.11
N GLU A 50 1.55 15.29 -0.30
CA GLU A 50 1.03 13.93 -0.08
C GLU A 50 1.97 12.89 -0.67
N MET A 51 2.43 13.07 -1.92
CA MET A 51 3.35 12.13 -2.54
C MET A 51 4.66 12.00 -1.78
N LEU A 52 5.25 13.11 -1.30
CA LEU A 52 6.49 13.07 -0.54
C LEU A 52 6.36 12.38 0.82
N VAL A 53 5.22 12.55 1.50
CA VAL A 53 4.99 12.03 2.85
C VAL A 53 4.45 10.60 2.81
N CYS A 54 3.47 10.35 1.95
CA CYS A 54 2.72 9.10 1.87
C CYS A 54 3.21 8.17 0.76
N GLY A 55 4.00 8.65 -0.20
CA GLY A 55 4.43 7.88 -1.36
C GLY A 55 3.46 7.93 -2.55
N SER A 56 3.78 7.20 -3.61
CA SER A 56 3.00 7.19 -4.84
C SER A 56 1.86 6.16 -4.80
N PRO A 57 0.67 6.46 -5.35
CA PRO A 57 -0.37 5.47 -5.56
C PRO A 57 -0.16 4.63 -6.83
N ALA A 58 0.79 4.98 -7.69
CA ALA A 58 1.03 4.31 -8.97
C ALA A 58 1.80 2.99 -8.72
N LEU A 59 1.11 1.86 -8.94
CA LEU A 59 1.69 0.53 -8.80
C LEU A 59 2.27 0.07 -10.13
N ASP A 60 3.59 -0.08 -10.20
CA ASP A 60 4.29 -0.70 -11.34
C ASP A 60 4.80 -2.09 -10.95
N LEU A 61 3.95 -3.09 -11.18
CA LEU A 61 4.26 -4.48 -10.83
C LEU A 61 5.45 -5.04 -11.62
N ASN A 62 5.77 -4.45 -12.79
CA ASN A 62 6.95 -4.87 -13.55
C ASN A 62 8.23 -4.43 -12.86
N GLU A 63 8.26 -3.23 -12.27
CA GLU A 63 9.39 -2.79 -11.44
C GLU A 63 9.50 -3.63 -10.17
N LEU A 64 8.37 -3.94 -9.50
CA LEU A 64 8.38 -4.83 -8.33
C LEU A 64 8.93 -6.23 -8.69
N ARG A 65 8.49 -6.79 -9.82
CA ARG A 65 8.96 -8.10 -10.31
C ARG A 65 10.46 -8.13 -10.55
N LYS A 66 11.05 -7.04 -11.07
CA LYS A 66 12.51 -6.94 -11.32
C LYS A 66 13.34 -6.97 -10.05
N VAL A 67 12.84 -6.38 -8.96
CA VAL A 67 13.53 -6.32 -7.66
C VAL A 67 13.16 -7.47 -6.72
N THR A 68 12.30 -8.39 -7.18
CA THR A 68 11.86 -9.52 -6.36
C THR A 68 12.94 -10.57 -6.22
N GLU A 69 13.31 -10.87 -4.99
CA GLU A 69 14.17 -12.00 -4.64
C GLU A 69 13.33 -13.27 -4.44
N TYR A 70 13.81 -14.40 -4.98
CA TYR A 70 13.13 -15.69 -4.86
C TYR A 70 13.96 -16.64 -3.99
N ASP A 71 13.32 -17.23 -2.98
CA ASP A 71 13.92 -18.17 -2.06
C ASP A 71 13.16 -19.50 -2.10
N GLY A 72 13.80 -20.55 -2.58
CA GLY A 72 13.17 -21.85 -2.86
C GLY A 72 12.29 -21.89 -4.13
N TYR A 73 12.14 -20.76 -4.82
CA TYR A 73 11.57 -20.65 -6.17
C TYR A 73 12.60 -20.09 -7.15
N LYS A 74 12.35 -20.30 -8.45
CA LYS A 74 12.99 -19.54 -9.53
C LYS A 74 11.98 -18.65 -10.24
N ALA A 75 12.47 -17.55 -10.79
CA ALA A 75 11.64 -16.57 -11.50
C ALA A 75 10.93 -17.15 -12.74
N ASP A 76 11.44 -18.24 -13.30
CA ASP A 76 10.92 -18.95 -14.46
C ASP A 76 10.08 -20.20 -14.11
N GLU A 77 9.81 -20.45 -12.82
CA GLU A 77 8.87 -21.52 -12.44
C GLU A 77 7.44 -21.14 -12.84
N PRO A 78 6.63 -22.08 -13.36
CA PRO A 78 5.26 -21.80 -13.81
C PRO A 78 4.41 -21.08 -12.75
N ILE A 79 4.46 -21.53 -11.49
CA ILE A 79 3.71 -20.91 -10.39
C ILE A 79 4.08 -19.45 -10.13
N ILE A 80 5.34 -19.07 -10.38
CA ILE A 80 5.80 -17.68 -10.24
C ILE A 80 5.33 -16.86 -11.44
N MET A 81 5.35 -17.41 -12.65
CA MET A 81 4.78 -16.75 -13.82
C MET A 81 3.28 -16.50 -13.62
N ASP A 82 2.53 -17.53 -13.21
CA ASP A 82 1.10 -17.46 -12.90
C ASP A 82 0.83 -16.41 -11.81
N PHE A 83 1.65 -16.36 -10.74
CA PHE A 83 1.53 -15.37 -9.69
C PHE A 83 1.55 -13.93 -10.23
N TRP A 84 2.52 -13.61 -11.09
CA TRP A 84 2.63 -12.27 -11.67
C TRP A 84 1.48 -11.96 -12.63
N GLU A 85 1.07 -12.91 -13.46
CA GLU A 85 -0.07 -12.75 -14.37
C GLU A 85 -1.38 -12.50 -13.60
N ILE A 86 -1.63 -13.30 -12.56
CA ILE A 86 -2.77 -13.13 -11.66
C ILE A 86 -2.72 -11.74 -11.00
N LEU A 87 -1.57 -11.35 -10.46
CA LEU A 87 -1.41 -10.07 -9.77
C LEU A 87 -1.62 -8.87 -10.71
N GLU A 88 -1.15 -8.95 -11.96
CA GLU A 88 -1.42 -7.94 -12.98
C GLU A 88 -2.90 -7.88 -13.39
N ALA A 89 -3.61 -9.01 -13.40
CA ALA A 89 -5.03 -9.09 -13.72
C ALA A 89 -5.96 -8.59 -12.60
N LEU A 90 -5.46 -8.42 -11.37
CA LEU A 90 -6.26 -7.92 -10.24
C LEU A 90 -6.75 -6.47 -10.46
N THR A 91 -7.87 -6.15 -9.83
CA THR A 91 -8.38 -4.77 -9.80
C THR A 91 -7.43 -3.85 -9.02
N PRO A 92 -7.44 -2.52 -9.27
CA PRO A 92 -6.61 -1.58 -8.54
C PRO A 92 -6.76 -1.68 -7.01
N GLU A 93 -7.97 -1.94 -6.52
CA GLU A 93 -8.27 -2.11 -5.10
C GLU A 93 -7.60 -3.35 -4.52
N LEU A 94 -7.66 -4.48 -5.24
CA LEU A 94 -7.01 -5.72 -4.82
C LEU A 94 -5.49 -5.62 -4.90
N LYS A 95 -4.93 -4.90 -5.87
CA LYS A 95 -3.49 -4.61 -5.92
C LYS A 95 -3.01 -3.79 -4.73
N LYS A 96 -3.79 -2.79 -4.29
CA LYS A 96 -3.51 -2.04 -3.05
C LYS A 96 -3.59 -2.93 -1.81
N LYS A 97 -4.59 -3.81 -1.73
CA LYS A 97 -4.68 -4.80 -0.64
C LYS A 97 -3.50 -5.76 -0.63
N PHE A 98 -3.03 -6.20 -1.79
CA PHE A 98 -1.81 -7.00 -1.88
C PHE A 98 -0.58 -6.25 -1.36
N LEU A 99 -0.42 -4.98 -1.74
CA LEU A 99 0.69 -4.16 -1.26
C LEU A 99 0.62 -3.98 0.26
N LEU A 100 -0.57 -3.69 0.79
CA LEU A 100 -0.82 -3.57 2.23
C LEU A 100 -0.52 -4.89 2.96
N PHE A 101 -0.98 -6.02 2.41
CA PHE A 101 -0.76 -7.35 2.95
C PHE A 101 0.72 -7.69 3.06
N THR A 102 1.51 -7.34 2.04
CA THR A 102 2.92 -7.73 1.96
C THR A 102 3.89 -6.74 2.55
N THR A 103 3.53 -5.46 2.62
CA THR A 103 4.45 -4.36 3.01
C THR A 103 3.95 -3.52 4.19
N GLY A 104 2.69 -3.70 4.59
CA GLY A 104 2.06 -2.87 5.63
C GLY A 104 1.66 -1.47 5.17
N SER A 105 1.81 -1.15 3.88
CA SER A 105 1.43 0.12 3.26
C SER A 105 0.65 -0.11 1.97
N ASP A 106 -0.38 0.70 1.69
CA ASP A 106 -1.07 0.72 0.40
C ASP A 106 -0.39 1.68 -0.62
N ARG A 107 0.76 2.25 -0.25
CA ARG A 107 1.57 3.19 -1.05
C ARG A 107 3.01 2.71 -1.23
N VAL A 108 3.59 3.07 -2.38
CA VAL A 108 4.98 2.76 -2.73
C VAL A 108 5.90 3.97 -2.48
N PRO A 109 7.22 3.76 -2.29
CA PRO A 109 8.17 4.86 -2.15
C PRO A 109 8.09 5.85 -3.31
N VAL A 110 8.52 7.10 -3.08
CA VAL A 110 8.53 8.15 -4.11
C VAL A 110 9.38 7.76 -5.33
N GLY A 111 10.47 7.02 -5.12
CA GLY A 111 11.31 6.47 -6.20
C GLY A 111 10.67 5.30 -6.96
N GLY A 112 9.48 4.86 -6.57
CA GLY A 112 8.73 3.78 -7.22
C GLY A 112 9.04 2.40 -6.65
N MET A 113 8.42 1.38 -7.25
CA MET A 113 8.57 -0.02 -6.81
C MET A 113 9.97 -0.59 -7.07
N GLY A 114 10.74 -0.01 -8.00
CA GLY A 114 12.11 -0.43 -8.29
C GLY A 114 13.12 -0.10 -7.18
N GLU A 115 12.75 0.70 -6.18
CA GLU A 115 13.55 0.94 -4.98
C GLU A 115 13.11 0.10 -3.78
N MET A 116 12.08 -0.73 -3.94
CA MET A 116 11.61 -1.62 -2.88
C MET A 116 12.44 -2.88 -2.83
N THR A 117 12.60 -3.45 -1.63
CA THR A 117 12.98 -4.85 -1.48
C THR A 117 11.70 -5.67 -1.40
N PHE A 118 11.59 -6.75 -2.17
CA PHE A 118 10.46 -7.68 -2.08
C PHE A 118 10.97 -9.12 -2.22
N LYS A 119 10.45 -10.03 -1.40
CA LYS A 119 10.93 -11.43 -1.37
C LYS A 119 9.77 -12.41 -1.46
N ILE A 120 9.86 -13.41 -2.33
CA ILE A 120 8.93 -14.55 -2.39
C ILE A 120 9.65 -15.81 -1.90
N THR A 121 9.13 -16.43 -0.87
CA THR A 121 9.71 -17.63 -0.24
C THR A 121 8.78 -18.82 -0.37
N ARG A 122 9.31 -19.97 -0.80
CA ARG A 122 8.57 -21.22 -0.88
C ARG A 122 8.34 -21.86 0.48
N ILE A 123 7.14 -22.39 0.68
CA ILE A 123 6.84 -23.33 1.76
C ILE A 123 6.31 -24.66 1.18
N THR A 124 6.99 -25.77 1.51
CA THR A 124 6.73 -27.08 0.87
C THR A 124 5.75 -27.97 1.64
N ASN A 125 5.51 -27.72 2.94
CA ASN A 125 4.80 -28.67 3.80
C ASN A 125 3.34 -28.26 4.10
N LYS A 126 2.80 -27.26 3.38
CA LYS A 126 1.47 -26.70 3.64
C LYS A 126 0.76 -26.26 2.34
N PRO A 127 0.51 -27.16 1.38
CA PRO A 127 -0.05 -26.79 0.07
C PRO A 127 -1.48 -26.22 0.15
N ASP A 128 -2.25 -26.58 1.18
CA ASP A 128 -3.63 -26.09 1.36
C ASP A 128 -3.74 -24.75 2.08
N ASN A 129 -2.64 -24.28 2.69
CA ASN A 129 -2.62 -23.05 3.46
C ASN A 129 -2.80 -21.82 2.57
N LEU A 130 -3.25 -20.72 3.17
CA LEU A 130 -3.19 -19.41 2.55
C LEU A 130 -1.74 -18.91 2.49
N PRO A 131 -1.40 -18.03 1.54
CA PRO A 131 -0.14 -17.32 1.58
C PRO A 131 -0.02 -16.51 2.88
N GLU A 132 1.20 -16.42 3.40
CA GLU A 132 1.50 -15.65 4.61
C GLU A 132 2.42 -14.46 4.24
N ALA A 133 2.38 -13.37 5.00
CA ALA A 133 3.24 -12.23 4.76
C ALA A 133 4.00 -11.81 6.03
N HIS A 134 5.25 -11.37 5.83
CA HIS A 134 6.05 -10.72 6.85
C HIS A 134 6.36 -9.30 6.40
N THR A 135 5.50 -8.36 6.79
CA THR A 135 5.56 -6.96 6.36
C THR A 135 6.85 -6.26 6.73
N CYS A 136 7.46 -6.62 7.87
CA CYS A 136 8.76 -6.09 8.29
C CYS A 136 9.90 -6.36 7.29
N PHE A 137 9.73 -7.36 6.42
CA PHE A 137 10.73 -7.78 5.44
C PHE A 137 10.21 -7.69 4.00
N ASN A 138 9.02 -7.12 3.78
CA ASN A 138 8.34 -7.14 2.48
C ASN A 138 8.34 -8.54 1.84
N GLN A 139 7.99 -9.56 2.63
CA GLN A 139 8.14 -10.95 2.25
C GLN A 139 6.77 -11.63 2.12
N LEU A 140 6.57 -12.32 1.00
CA LEU A 140 5.46 -13.23 0.77
C LEU A 140 5.96 -14.68 0.92
N VAL A 141 5.34 -15.43 1.82
CA VAL A 141 5.52 -16.88 1.92
C VAL A 141 4.42 -17.54 1.09
N LEU A 142 4.83 -18.13 -0.04
CA LEU A 142 3.93 -18.69 -1.03
C LEU A 142 4.00 -20.23 -0.99
N PRO A 143 2.88 -20.91 -0.69
CA PRO A 143 2.78 -22.36 -0.86
C PRO A 143 2.88 -22.77 -2.32
N GLN A 144 3.38 -23.98 -2.56
CA GLN A 144 3.39 -24.55 -3.89
C GLN A 144 2.01 -25.14 -4.25
N TYR A 145 1.13 -24.29 -4.77
CA TYR A 145 -0.17 -24.71 -5.29
C TYR A 145 -0.03 -25.53 -6.58
N GLU A 146 -1.02 -26.39 -6.82
CA GLU A 146 -1.01 -27.30 -7.97
C GLU A 146 -1.31 -26.60 -9.30
N CYS A 147 -2.10 -25.52 -9.27
CA CYS A 147 -2.49 -24.77 -10.46
C CYS A 147 -2.77 -23.29 -10.16
N ALA A 148 -2.83 -22.50 -11.24
CA ALA A 148 -3.07 -21.06 -11.21
C ALA A 148 -4.42 -20.69 -10.55
N GLU A 149 -5.45 -21.50 -10.73
CA GLU A 149 -6.78 -21.24 -10.15
C GLU A 149 -6.75 -21.28 -8.62
N ILE A 150 -6.08 -22.28 -8.03
CA ILE A 150 -5.92 -22.40 -6.58
C ILE A 150 -5.07 -21.24 -6.06
N LEU A 151 -3.98 -20.90 -6.76
CA LEU A 151 -3.13 -19.77 -6.43
C LEU A 151 -3.94 -18.47 -6.40
N GLN A 152 -4.75 -18.20 -7.41
CA GLN A 152 -5.59 -17.01 -7.49
C GLN A 152 -6.61 -16.96 -6.36
N GLU A 153 -7.34 -18.05 -6.13
CA GLU A 153 -8.36 -18.13 -5.08
C GLU A 153 -7.73 -17.86 -3.70
N LYS A 154 -6.66 -18.58 -3.36
CA LYS A 154 -5.99 -18.48 -2.06
C LYS A 154 -5.34 -17.11 -1.85
N LEU A 155 -4.75 -16.54 -2.89
CA LEU A 155 -4.17 -15.19 -2.84
C LEU A 155 -5.25 -14.14 -2.58
N ILE A 156 -6.37 -14.18 -3.32
CA ILE A 156 -7.48 -13.23 -3.13
C ILE A 156 -8.06 -13.34 -1.72
N ILE A 157 -8.23 -14.57 -1.21
CA ILE A 157 -8.70 -14.80 0.16
C ILE A 157 -7.73 -14.15 1.17
N ALA A 158 -6.42 -14.40 1.04
CA ALA A 158 -5.43 -13.86 1.97
C ALA A 158 -5.42 -12.33 1.98
N ILE A 159 -5.31 -11.68 0.81
CA ILE A 159 -5.24 -10.21 0.73
C ILE A 159 -6.56 -9.53 1.10
N SER A 160 -7.70 -10.20 0.93
CA SER A 160 -9.01 -9.61 1.22
C SER A 160 -9.37 -9.69 2.71
N ASN A 161 -8.80 -10.63 3.45
CA ASN A 161 -9.09 -10.90 4.85
C ASN A 161 -7.89 -10.60 5.77
N ALA A 162 -6.89 -9.86 5.27
CA ALA A 162 -5.72 -9.43 6.03
C ALA A 162 -6.00 -8.30 7.03
N GLU A 163 -7.13 -7.61 6.89
CA GLU A 163 -7.58 -6.57 7.81
C GLU A 163 -8.33 -7.19 8.99
N GLY A 164 -7.55 -7.66 9.97
CA GLY A 164 -8.06 -8.23 11.21
C GLY A 164 -6.91 -8.81 12.01
N PHE A 165 -6.79 -8.46 13.28
CA PHE A 165 -6.02 -9.28 14.21
C PHE A 165 -6.63 -10.69 14.12
N GLY A 166 -5.80 -11.67 13.73
CA GLY A 166 -6.22 -12.97 13.23
C GLY A 166 -7.36 -13.61 14.02
N LEU A 167 -8.18 -14.36 13.28
CA LEU A 167 -9.21 -15.27 13.80
C LEU A 167 -8.74 -15.94 15.10
N GLU A 168 -9.50 -15.72 16.19
CA GLU A 168 -9.47 -16.55 17.39
C GLU A 168 -9.81 -18.02 17.07
#